data_AF-A0AAV4HHE9-F1
#
_entry.id   AF-A0AAV4HHE9-F1
#
_cell.length_a   1.000
_cell.length_b   1.000
_cell.length_c   1.000
_cell.angle_alpha   90.00
_cell.angle_beta   90.00
_cell.angle_gamma   90.00
#
_symmetry.space_group_name_H-M   'P 1'
#
loop_
_entity.id
_entity.type
_entity.pdbx_description
1 polymer ?
#
loop_
_entity_poly.entity_id
_entity_poly.type
_entity_poly.pdbx_seq_one_letter_code
_entity_poly.pdbx_strand_id
1 'polypeptide(L)'
;MVGWSKRHNIFFDVNFPQVIAICCALPLGGLLVCEILCCLLAFKESTATVCDKSNYVWNFLPSVSQATGMLSPQKYLWRFVIALHATPRFAIAYGYYSLHLVVFSDGSSPSKVFRRLARLACVLHCTEILALVGLSFVSSTEDFELHKFFFITFLLSATSHMAVMCAIQACGTKAIKYWLSKKEQLSVVLKVRLLGLHLIFLTAAMYFYYRHNQYCENGGRPHNDENHVDFKPTKNMGYNKKKTETWSEIKRRKRSDCRSQCREQEELNTKTKEAAETLLNLSSIEAEESNAATDKGD
;
A
#
# COMPACT_ATOMS: atom_id res chain seq x y z
N MET A 1 -35.94 13.09 -26.69
CA MET A 1 -35.27 12.01 -27.45
C MET A 1 -33.79 12.34 -27.53
N VAL A 2 -32.97 11.71 -26.68
CA VAL A 2 -31.51 11.90 -26.72
C VAL A 2 -30.99 11.01 -27.85
N GLY A 3 -30.58 11.62 -28.96
CA GLY A 3 -30.01 10.91 -30.10
C GLY A 3 -28.64 10.35 -29.75
N TRP A 4 -28.53 9.02 -29.68
CA TRP A 4 -27.26 8.32 -29.56
C TRP A 4 -26.56 8.41 -30.92
N SER A 5 -25.61 9.35 -31.03
CA SER A 5 -24.78 9.54 -32.22
C SER A 5 -23.76 8.40 -32.35
N LYS A 6 -23.78 7.77 -33.53
CA LYS A 6 -22.78 6.91 -34.20
C LYS A 6 -22.03 5.86 -33.37
N ARG A 7 -22.36 4.59 -33.68
CA ARG A 7 -21.58 3.38 -33.36
C ARG A 7 -20.12 3.55 -33.80
N HIS A 8 -19.21 3.53 -32.83
CA HIS A 8 -17.81 3.20 -33.07
C HIS A 8 -17.73 1.71 -33.47
N ASN A 9 -16.77 1.34 -34.32
CA ASN A 9 -16.46 -0.05 -34.63
C ASN A 9 -15.95 -0.73 -33.34
N ILE A 10 -16.83 -1.41 -32.63
CA ILE A 10 -16.49 -2.19 -31.45
C ILE A 10 -15.84 -3.49 -31.95
N PHE A 11 -14.52 -3.55 -31.93
CA PHE A 11 -13.76 -4.76 -32.33
C PHE A 11 -13.76 -5.85 -31.26
N PHE A 12 -14.10 -5.53 -30.01
CA PHE A 12 -14.05 -6.45 -28.88
C PHE A 12 -15.22 -6.17 -27.92
N ASP A 13 -16.15 -7.11 -27.81
CA ASP A 13 -17.27 -7.07 -26.87
C ASP A 13 -17.01 -8.15 -25.80
N VAL A 14 -16.78 -7.72 -24.56
CA VAL A 14 -16.55 -8.63 -23.43
C VAL A 14 -17.68 -8.46 -22.45
N ASN A 15 -18.28 -9.58 -22.08
CA ASN A 15 -19.34 -9.57 -21.09
C ASN A 15 -18.79 -9.11 -19.73
N PHE A 16 -19.30 -7.99 -19.23
CA PHE A 16 -18.84 -7.38 -17.97
C PHE A 16 -18.77 -8.35 -16.77
N PRO A 17 -19.72 -9.28 -16.55
CA PRO A 17 -19.64 -10.30 -15.51
C PRO A 17 -18.46 -11.27 -15.69
N GLN A 18 -18.05 -11.57 -16.92
CA GLN A 18 -16.88 -12.41 -17.18
C GLN A 18 -15.59 -11.71 -16.77
N VAL A 19 -15.47 -10.41 -17.08
CA VAL A 19 -14.32 -9.60 -16.63
C VAL A 19 -14.23 -9.61 -15.11
N ILE A 20 -15.35 -9.37 -14.41
CA ILE A 20 -15.39 -9.42 -12.94
C ILE A 20 -15.02 -10.80 -12.42
N ALA A 21 -15.58 -11.87 -13.00
CA ALA A 21 -15.30 -13.24 -12.57
C ALA A 21 -13.82 -13.59 -12.71
N ILE A 22 -13.19 -13.25 -13.84
CA ILE A 22 -11.77 -13.45 -14.08
C ILE A 22 -10.94 -12.62 -13.09
N CYS A 23 -11.30 -11.36 -12.86
CA CYS A 23 -10.63 -10.50 -11.88
C CYS A 23 -10.71 -11.09 -10.47
N CYS A 24 -11.81 -11.71 -10.07
CA CYS A 24 -11.90 -12.35 -8.76
C CYS A 24 -11.13 -13.68 -8.69
N ALA A 25 -11.21 -14.49 -9.75
CA ALA A 25 -10.62 -15.83 -9.78
C ALA A 25 -9.09 -15.80 -9.85
N LEU A 26 -8.51 -14.85 -10.57
CA LEU A 26 -7.05 -14.72 -10.73
C LEU A 26 -6.29 -14.58 -9.40
N PRO A 27 -6.53 -13.57 -8.55
CA PRO A 27 -5.83 -13.42 -7.28
C PRO A 27 -6.15 -14.54 -6.31
N LEU A 28 -7.38 -15.07 -6.30
CA LEU A 28 -7.72 -16.22 -5.45
C LEU A 28 -6.92 -17.47 -5.85
N GLY A 29 -6.91 -17.80 -7.14
CA GLY A 29 -6.15 -18.93 -7.68
C GLY A 29 -4.64 -18.75 -7.49
N GLY A 30 -4.13 -17.55 -7.75
CA GLY A 30 -2.72 -17.20 -7.52
C GLY A 30 -2.32 -17.37 -6.06
N LEU A 31 -3.14 -16.90 -5.12
CA LEU A 31 -2.90 -17.06 -3.68
C LEU A 31 -2.87 -18.55 -3.30
N LEU A 32 -3.87 -19.33 -3.72
CA LEU A 32 -3.95 -20.76 -3.42
C LEU A 32 -2.74 -21.53 -3.96
N VAL A 33 -2.29 -21.22 -5.17
CA VAL A 33 -1.08 -21.83 -5.74
C VAL A 33 0.16 -21.45 -4.92
N CYS A 34 0.31 -20.18 -4.53
CA CYS A 34 1.43 -19.74 -3.70
C CYS A 34 1.45 -20.47 -2.35
N GLU A 35 0.30 -20.56 -1.68
CA GLU A 35 0.11 -21.28 -0.41
C GLU A 35 0.45 -22.76 -0.53
N ILE A 36 -0.10 -23.46 -1.54
CA ILE A 36 0.16 -24.88 -1.79
C ILE A 36 1.65 -25.11 -2.03
N LEU A 37 2.30 -24.29 -2.87
CA LEU A 37 3.72 -24.43 -3.15
C LEU A 37 4.58 -24.18 -1.90
N CYS A 38 4.21 -23.23 -1.04
CA CYS A 38 4.90 -23.02 0.24
C CYS A 38 4.78 -24.25 1.15
N CYS A 39 3.59 -24.86 1.22
CA CYS A 39 3.38 -26.06 2.02
C CYS A 39 4.11 -27.29 1.48
N LEU A 40 4.21 -27.45 0.15
CA LEU A 40 4.86 -28.61 -0.46
C LEU A 40 6.39 -28.50 -0.52
N LEU A 41 6.91 -27.30 -0.76
CA LEU A 41 8.34 -27.10 -1.08
C LEU A 41 9.14 -26.48 0.07
N ALA A 42 8.51 -25.72 0.96
CA ALA A 42 9.21 -24.91 1.95
C ALA A 42 8.43 -24.73 3.26
N PHE A 43 7.76 -25.78 3.77
CA PHE A 43 6.84 -25.66 4.92
C PHE A 43 7.50 -25.04 6.15
N LYS A 44 8.69 -25.52 6.56
CA LYS A 44 9.38 -25.06 7.77
C LYS A 44 9.79 -23.59 7.68
N GLU A 45 10.27 -23.17 6.51
CA GLU A 45 10.70 -21.78 6.28
C GLU A 45 9.50 -20.84 6.12
N SER A 46 8.42 -21.32 5.51
CA SER A 46 7.23 -20.52 5.22
C SER A 46 6.31 -20.34 6.42
N THR A 47 6.36 -21.25 7.40
CA THR A 47 5.54 -21.18 8.62
C THR A 47 6.26 -20.50 9.79
N ALA A 48 7.57 -20.25 9.67
CA ALA A 48 8.35 -19.55 10.67
C ALA A 48 7.99 -18.05 10.65
N THR A 49 7.51 -17.55 11.79
CA THR A 49 7.14 -16.14 11.98
C THR A 49 7.83 -15.57 13.21
N VAL A 50 8.16 -14.28 13.13
CA VAL A 50 8.71 -13.53 14.26
C VAL A 50 7.55 -13.05 15.12
N CYS A 51 7.45 -13.56 16.35
CA CYS A 51 6.42 -13.15 17.31
C CYS A 51 6.79 -11.85 18.04
N ASP A 52 8.03 -11.77 18.52
CA ASP A 52 8.64 -10.59 19.16
C ASP A 52 10.05 -10.40 18.58
N LYS A 53 10.67 -9.23 18.80
CA LYS A 53 11.95 -8.77 18.24
C LYS A 53 13.11 -9.79 18.30
N SER A 54 12.98 -10.88 19.06
CA SER A 54 13.99 -11.94 19.19
C SER A 54 13.48 -13.39 19.08
N ASN A 55 12.17 -13.65 19.00
CA ASN A 55 11.63 -15.02 19.09
C ASN A 55 10.91 -15.46 17.80
N TYR A 56 11.26 -16.66 17.33
CA TYR A 56 10.61 -17.31 16.19
C TYR A 56 9.67 -18.41 16.69
N VAL A 57 8.48 -18.45 16.10
CA VAL A 57 7.45 -19.46 16.37
C VAL A 57 6.89 -19.96 15.05
N TRP A 58 6.39 -21.20 15.06
CA TRP A 58 5.83 -21.84 13.87
C TRP A 58 4.32 -21.79 13.91
N ASN A 59 3.71 -21.41 12.79
CA ASN A 59 2.27 -21.45 12.59
C ASN A 59 1.83 -22.70 11.81
N PHE A 60 0.53 -23.03 11.87
CA PHE A 60 -0.05 -24.12 11.10
C PHE A 60 0.05 -23.91 9.58
N LEU A 61 0.01 -22.65 9.14
CA LEU A 61 0.06 -22.23 7.75
C LEU A 61 1.01 -21.03 7.61
N PRO A 62 1.63 -20.84 6.44
CA PRO A 62 2.41 -19.65 6.19
C PRO A 62 1.49 -18.42 6.20
N SER A 63 2.05 -17.26 6.56
CA SER A 63 1.29 -16.01 6.43
C SER A 63 1.13 -15.66 4.95
N VAL A 64 0.03 -14.98 4.57
CA VAL A 64 -0.22 -14.56 3.18
C VAL A 64 0.95 -13.76 2.61
N SER A 65 1.51 -12.82 3.39
CA SER A 65 2.67 -12.03 2.95
C SER A 65 3.93 -12.87 2.74
N GLN A 66 4.09 -13.96 3.50
CA GLN A 66 5.21 -14.88 3.34
C GLN A 66 5.02 -15.78 2.12
N ALA A 67 3.81 -16.30 1.91
CA ALA A 67 3.47 -17.12 0.76
C ALA A 67 3.62 -16.35 -0.56
N THR A 68 3.24 -15.07 -0.57
CA THR A 68 3.22 -14.23 -1.76
C THR A 68 4.48 -13.39 -1.98
N GLY A 69 5.30 -13.17 -0.94
CA GLY A 69 6.40 -12.19 -0.97
C GLY A 69 7.80 -12.77 -0.74
N MET A 70 7.94 -13.99 -0.22
CA MET A 70 9.24 -14.49 0.25
C MET A 70 9.95 -15.40 -0.76
N LEU A 71 9.30 -16.48 -1.21
CA LEU A 71 9.92 -17.51 -2.04
C LEU A 71 9.74 -17.27 -3.54
N SER A 72 10.71 -17.76 -4.32
CA SER A 72 10.62 -17.85 -5.78
C SER A 72 10.36 -19.32 -6.16
N PRO A 73 9.44 -19.61 -7.10
CA PRO A 73 8.82 -18.69 -8.08
C PRO A 73 7.54 -17.97 -7.61
N GLN A 74 7.01 -18.26 -6.42
CA GLN A 74 5.71 -17.80 -5.92
C GLN A 74 5.56 -16.27 -5.99
N LYS A 75 6.59 -15.52 -5.58
CA LYS A 75 6.55 -14.05 -5.62
C LYS A 75 6.35 -13.47 -7.01
N TYR A 76 6.92 -14.10 -8.05
CA TYR A 76 6.78 -13.63 -9.43
C TYR A 76 5.40 -13.96 -9.98
N LEU A 77 4.89 -15.16 -9.67
CA LEU A 77 3.52 -15.56 -9.99
C LEU A 77 2.52 -14.58 -9.37
N TRP A 78 2.67 -14.26 -8.08
CA TRP A 78 1.79 -13.34 -7.38
C TRP A 78 1.81 -11.93 -7.99
N ARG A 79 3.00 -11.37 -8.22
CA ARG A 79 3.16 -10.04 -8.86
C ARG A 79 2.51 -9.98 -10.24
N PHE A 80 2.68 -11.02 -11.05
CA PHE A 80 2.07 -11.12 -12.38
C PHE A 80 0.54 -11.15 -12.29
N VAL A 81 -0.01 -11.99 -11.42
CA VAL A 81 -1.45 -12.10 -11.18
C VAL A 81 -2.04 -10.77 -10.73
N ILE A 82 -1.39 -10.07 -9.79
CA ILE A 82 -1.85 -8.76 -9.29
C ILE A 82 -1.76 -7.68 -10.37
N ALA A 83 -0.73 -7.67 -11.20
CA ALA A 83 -0.60 -6.72 -12.31
C ALA A 83 -1.73 -6.90 -13.36
N LEU A 84 -2.02 -8.14 -13.75
CA LEU A 84 -3.12 -8.46 -14.66
C LEU A 84 -4.49 -8.07 -14.09
N HIS A 85 -4.66 -8.27 -12.79
CA HIS A 85 -5.89 -7.98 -12.07
C HIS A 85 -6.12 -6.47 -11.82
N ALA A 86 -5.07 -5.68 -11.63
CA ALA A 86 -5.17 -4.27 -11.26
C ALA A 86 -5.78 -3.41 -12.37
N THR A 87 -5.33 -3.59 -13.61
CA THR A 87 -5.75 -2.80 -14.78
C THR A 87 -7.27 -2.79 -15.01
N PRO A 88 -7.95 -3.95 -15.13
CA PRO A 88 -9.40 -3.96 -15.32
C PRO A 88 -10.16 -3.39 -14.11
N ARG A 89 -9.60 -3.45 -12.90
CA ARG A 89 -10.25 -2.89 -11.70
C ARG A 89 -10.26 -1.37 -11.67
N PHE A 90 -9.23 -0.71 -12.19
CA PHE A 90 -9.28 0.74 -12.38
C PHE A 90 -10.39 1.15 -13.36
N ALA A 91 -10.56 0.39 -14.45
CA ALA A 91 -11.66 0.62 -15.38
C ALA A 91 -13.03 0.40 -14.71
N ILE A 92 -13.17 -0.65 -13.90
CA ILE A 92 -14.40 -0.94 -13.13
C ILE A 92 -14.70 0.20 -12.13
N ALA A 93 -13.68 0.72 -11.43
CA ALA A 93 -13.85 1.84 -10.50
C ALA A 93 -14.42 3.08 -11.19
N TYR A 94 -13.85 3.44 -12.35
CA TYR A 94 -14.33 4.55 -13.16
C TYR A 94 -15.72 4.30 -13.75
N GLY A 95 -16.00 3.06 -14.19
CA GLY A 95 -17.30 2.64 -14.71
C GLY A 95 -18.41 2.79 -13.67
N TYR A 96 -18.20 2.30 -12.45
CA TYR A 96 -19.15 2.48 -11.35
C TYR A 96 -19.32 3.95 -10.97
N TYR A 97 -18.23 4.73 -10.93
CA TYR A 97 -18.32 6.16 -10.67
C TYR A 97 -19.24 6.85 -11.69
N SER A 98 -19.02 6.62 -12.98
CA SER A 98 -19.80 7.18 -14.08
C SER A 98 -21.27 6.77 -14.00
N LEU A 99 -21.53 5.49 -13.75
CA LEU A 99 -22.89 4.95 -13.58
C LEU A 99 -23.62 5.65 -12.43
N HIS A 100 -22.97 5.80 -11.27
CA HIS A 100 -23.58 6.41 -10.11
C HIS A 100 -23.89 7.91 -10.33
N LEU A 101 -23.06 8.63 -11.09
CA LEU A 101 -23.35 10.02 -11.45
C LEU A 101 -24.59 10.14 -12.35
N VAL A 102 -24.77 9.21 -13.30
CA VAL A 102 -25.95 9.19 -14.18
C VAL A 102 -27.21 8.86 -13.39
N VAL A 103 -27.16 7.81 -12.55
CA VAL A 103 -28.30 7.37 -11.75
C VAL A 103 -28.73 8.44 -10.74
N PHE A 104 -27.78 9.18 -10.15
CA PHE A 104 -28.03 10.24 -9.18
C PHE A 104 -27.77 11.63 -9.78
N SER A 105 -28.19 11.87 -11.02
CA SER A 105 -27.93 13.15 -11.72
C SER A 105 -28.80 14.31 -11.24
N ASP A 106 -29.92 14.04 -10.56
CA ASP A 106 -30.89 15.07 -10.14
C ASP A 106 -30.29 16.14 -9.20
N GLY A 107 -30.85 17.34 -9.15
CA GLY A 107 -30.38 18.47 -8.33
C GLY A 107 -30.72 18.36 -6.84
N SER A 108 -31.55 17.39 -6.45
CA SER A 108 -32.06 17.22 -5.09
C SER A 108 -30.95 16.98 -4.04
N SER A 109 -31.23 17.33 -2.77
CA SER A 109 -30.30 17.16 -1.64
C SER A 109 -29.78 15.71 -1.47
N PRO A 110 -30.63 14.67 -1.56
CA PRO A 110 -30.18 13.27 -1.51
C PRO A 110 -29.18 12.93 -2.61
N SER A 111 -29.39 13.43 -3.83
CA SER A 111 -28.48 13.22 -4.96
C SER A 111 -27.08 13.81 -4.71
N LYS A 112 -26.96 14.97 -4.05
CA LYS A 112 -25.66 15.55 -3.69
C LYS A 112 -24.86 14.63 -2.76
N VAL A 113 -25.53 13.99 -1.80
CA VAL A 113 -24.90 13.00 -0.89
C VAL A 113 -24.44 11.77 -1.67
N PHE A 114 -25.29 11.19 -2.53
CA PHE A 114 -24.92 10.04 -3.35
C PHE A 114 -23.74 10.31 -4.29
N ARG A 115 -23.66 11.51 -4.88
CA ARG A 115 -22.50 11.91 -5.71
C ARG A 115 -21.21 11.99 -4.91
N ARG A 116 -21.25 12.48 -3.67
CA ARG A 116 -20.08 12.48 -2.77
C ARG A 116 -19.68 11.05 -2.40
N LEU A 117 -20.65 10.20 -2.07
CA LEU A 117 -20.39 8.79 -1.78
C LEU A 117 -19.82 8.05 -2.99
N ALA A 118 -20.30 8.31 -4.20
CA ALA A 118 -19.77 7.73 -5.43
C ALA A 118 -18.31 8.14 -5.69
N ARG A 119 -17.98 9.42 -5.47
CA ARG A 119 -16.59 9.89 -5.55
C ARG A 119 -15.72 9.22 -4.50
N LEU A 120 -16.20 9.14 -3.26
CA LEU A 120 -15.49 8.48 -2.17
C LEU A 120 -15.25 6.99 -2.48
N ALA A 121 -16.25 6.29 -3.00
CA ALA A 121 -16.12 4.89 -3.41
C ALA A 121 -15.05 4.72 -4.50
N CYS A 122 -15.05 5.59 -5.52
CA CYS A 122 -14.04 5.58 -6.58
C CYS A 122 -12.62 5.78 -6.03
N VAL A 123 -12.44 6.79 -5.17
CA VAL A 123 -11.14 7.06 -4.53
C VAL A 123 -10.70 5.88 -3.68
N LEU A 124 -11.58 5.32 -2.83
CA LEU A 124 -11.26 4.17 -1.99
C LEU A 124 -10.91 2.93 -2.83
N HIS A 125 -11.60 2.71 -3.95
CA HIS A 125 -11.30 1.62 -4.87
C HIS A 125 -9.93 1.81 -5.55
N CYS A 126 -9.62 3.00 -6.06
CA CYS A 126 -8.30 3.27 -6.61
C CYS A 126 -7.20 3.12 -5.55
N THR A 127 -7.42 3.60 -4.33
CA THR A 127 -6.48 3.49 -3.22
C THR A 127 -6.25 2.03 -2.82
N GLU A 128 -7.28 1.19 -2.75
CA GLU A 128 -7.10 -0.22 -2.39
C GLU A 128 -6.33 -0.98 -3.48
N ILE A 129 -6.58 -0.69 -4.77
CA ILE A 129 -5.81 -1.29 -5.86
C ILE A 129 -4.33 -0.88 -5.77
N LEU A 130 -4.05 0.42 -5.58
CA LEU A 130 -2.67 0.92 -5.45
C LEU A 130 -1.96 0.31 -4.25
N ALA A 131 -2.66 0.21 -3.12
CA ALA A 131 -2.11 -0.39 -1.90
C ALA A 131 -1.86 -1.89 -2.07
N LEU A 132 -2.75 -2.63 -2.76
CA LEU A 132 -2.55 -4.05 -3.06
C LEU A 132 -1.36 -4.28 -3.99
N VAL A 133 -1.18 -3.41 -5.00
CA VAL A 133 0.01 -3.44 -5.85
C VAL A 133 1.26 -3.18 -5.01
N GLY A 134 1.28 -2.10 -4.22
CA GLY A 134 2.41 -1.79 -3.32
C GLY A 134 2.76 -2.95 -2.40
N LEU A 135 1.75 -3.55 -1.77
CA LEU A 135 1.87 -4.71 -0.88
C LEU A 135 2.48 -5.95 -1.58
N SER A 136 2.23 -6.11 -2.88
CA SER A 136 2.70 -7.25 -3.67
C SER A 136 4.13 -7.06 -4.19
N PHE A 137 4.57 -5.81 -4.37
CA PHE A 137 5.90 -5.51 -4.87
C PHE A 137 6.92 -5.30 -3.75
N VAL A 138 6.51 -4.71 -2.63
CA VAL A 138 7.38 -4.51 -1.46
C VAL A 138 7.27 -5.72 -0.54
N SER A 139 8.33 -6.52 -0.44
CA SER A 139 8.34 -7.67 0.48
C SER A 139 8.51 -7.21 1.93
N SER A 140 7.90 -7.94 2.88
CA SER A 140 8.03 -7.67 4.31
C SER A 140 9.47 -7.84 4.83
N THR A 141 10.29 -8.60 4.10
CA THR A 141 11.73 -8.78 4.40
C THR A 141 12.61 -7.67 3.84
N GLU A 142 12.13 -6.94 2.81
CA GLU A 142 12.86 -5.84 2.18
C GLU A 142 12.63 -4.53 2.95
N ASP A 143 11.37 -4.18 3.18
CA ASP A 143 10.97 -3.01 3.98
C ASP A 143 9.67 -3.30 4.74
N PHE A 144 9.82 -3.68 6.01
CA PHE A 144 8.70 -4.05 6.86
C PHE A 144 7.74 -2.87 7.11
N GLU A 145 8.26 -1.66 7.32
CA GLU A 145 7.42 -0.50 7.66
C GLU A 145 6.59 -0.07 6.44
N LEU A 146 7.21 -0.06 5.26
CA LEU A 146 6.50 0.25 4.02
C LEU A 146 5.50 -0.85 3.64
N HIS A 147 5.86 -2.12 3.80
CA HIS A 147 4.94 -3.25 3.59
C HIS A 147 3.72 -3.16 4.51
N LYS A 148 3.94 -2.88 5.81
CA LYS A 148 2.88 -2.67 6.80
C LYS A 148 1.99 -1.49 6.44
N PHE A 149 2.56 -0.38 5.96
CA PHE A 149 1.80 0.77 5.50
C PHE A 149 0.85 0.41 4.36
N PHE A 150 1.33 -0.33 3.34
CA PHE A 150 0.49 -0.80 2.25
C PHE A 150 -0.58 -1.80 2.71
N PHE A 151 -0.24 -2.71 3.63
CA PHE A 151 -1.18 -3.67 4.19
C PHE A 151 -2.36 -2.97 4.89
N ILE A 152 -2.07 -2.05 5.80
CA ILE A 152 -3.09 -1.29 6.54
C ILE A 152 -3.92 -0.43 5.57
N THR A 153 -3.27 0.23 4.61
CA THR A 153 -3.96 1.06 3.63
C THR A 153 -4.92 0.23 2.78
N PHE A 154 -4.48 -0.91 2.25
CA PHE A 154 -5.32 -1.85 1.50
C PHE A 154 -6.52 -2.30 2.33
N LEU A 155 -6.28 -2.75 3.56
CA LEU A 155 -7.31 -3.27 4.44
C LEU A 155 -8.39 -2.23 4.75
N LEU A 156 -7.98 -1.01 5.13
CA LEU A 156 -8.91 0.07 5.48
C LEU A 156 -9.67 0.59 4.25
N SER A 157 -8.98 0.80 3.13
CA SER A 157 -9.60 1.32 1.91
C SER A 157 -10.55 0.31 1.27
N ALA A 158 -10.19 -0.97 1.19
CA ALA A 158 -11.06 -2.04 0.69
C ALA A 158 -12.32 -2.21 1.57
N THR A 159 -12.14 -2.25 2.90
CA THR A 159 -13.27 -2.37 3.83
C THR A 159 -14.20 -1.17 3.75
N SER A 160 -13.65 0.04 3.69
CA SER A 160 -14.43 1.28 3.55
C SER A 160 -15.15 1.33 2.20
N HIS A 161 -14.49 0.92 1.10
CA HIS A 161 -15.11 0.86 -0.21
C HIS A 161 -16.32 -0.09 -0.20
N MET A 162 -16.18 -1.29 0.37
CA MET A 162 -17.28 -2.24 0.52
C MET A 162 -18.45 -1.63 1.32
N ALA A 163 -18.17 -0.95 2.43
CA ALA A 163 -19.18 -0.29 3.25
C ALA A 163 -19.91 0.83 2.50
N VAL A 164 -19.18 1.71 1.80
CA VAL A 164 -19.77 2.79 1.01
C VAL A 164 -20.61 2.24 -0.14
N MET A 165 -20.15 1.21 -0.85
CA MET A 165 -20.91 0.59 -1.93
C MET A 165 -22.19 -0.08 -1.41
N CYS A 166 -22.13 -0.78 -0.27
CA CYS A 166 -23.31 -1.32 0.40
C CYS A 166 -24.29 -0.20 0.80
N ALA A 167 -23.80 0.92 1.34
CA ALA A 167 -24.64 2.06 1.70
C ALA A 167 -25.32 2.69 0.48
N ILE A 168 -24.56 2.92 -0.61
CA ILE A 168 -25.13 3.46 -1.85
C ILE A 168 -26.20 2.52 -2.41
N GLN A 169 -25.94 1.21 -2.44
CA GLN A 169 -26.88 0.24 -3.00
C GLN A 169 -28.11 0.03 -2.10
N ALA A 170 -27.95 -0.03 -0.79
CA ALA A 170 -29.07 -0.18 0.15
C ALA A 170 -29.97 1.06 0.18
N CYS A 171 -29.39 2.26 0.22
CA CYS A 171 -30.15 3.52 0.20
C CYS A 171 -30.70 3.82 -1.19
N GLY A 172 -29.93 3.57 -2.25
CA GLY A 172 -30.34 3.75 -3.64
C GLY A 172 -31.49 2.84 -4.04
N THR A 173 -31.48 1.56 -3.63
CA THR A 173 -32.60 0.63 -3.87
C THR A 173 -33.90 1.10 -3.22
N LYS A 174 -33.83 1.74 -2.04
CA LYS A 174 -35.02 2.33 -1.39
C LYS A 174 -35.56 3.52 -2.18
N ALA A 175 -34.68 4.32 -2.79
CA ALA A 175 -35.06 5.48 -3.60
C ALA A 175 -35.64 5.08 -4.98
N ILE A 176 -35.18 3.97 -5.56
CA ILE A 176 -35.48 3.55 -6.95
C ILE A 176 -36.36 2.27 -6.95
N LYS A 177 -37.13 2.03 -5.89
CA LYS A 177 -37.84 0.78 -5.56
C LYS A 177 -38.59 0.07 -6.70
N TYR A 178 -39.02 0.82 -7.73
CA TYR A 178 -39.77 0.30 -8.89
C TYR A 178 -38.92 -0.23 -10.06
N TRP A 179 -37.60 -0.05 -10.04
CA TRP A 179 -36.72 -0.37 -11.18
C TRP A 179 -35.80 -1.58 -10.98
N LEU A 180 -35.85 -2.23 -9.82
CA LEU A 180 -34.85 -3.24 -9.45
C LEU A 180 -35.38 -4.67 -9.58
N SER A 181 -34.66 -5.51 -10.35
CA SER A 181 -34.94 -6.93 -10.53
C SER A 181 -34.80 -7.71 -9.21
N LYS A 182 -35.53 -8.83 -9.06
CA LYS A 182 -35.41 -9.73 -7.89
C LYS A 182 -33.96 -10.20 -7.66
N LYS A 183 -33.21 -10.42 -8.74
CA LYS A 183 -31.80 -10.83 -8.68
C LYS A 183 -30.90 -9.74 -8.06
N GLU A 184 -31.18 -8.49 -8.38
CA GLU A 184 -30.42 -7.34 -7.88
C GLU A 184 -30.73 -7.07 -6.40
N GLN A 185 -31.99 -7.21 -5.98
CA GLN A 185 -32.37 -7.12 -4.57
C GLN A 185 -31.65 -8.19 -3.73
N LEU A 186 -31.59 -9.44 -4.21
CA LEU A 186 -30.84 -10.50 -3.56
C LEU A 186 -29.34 -10.18 -3.50
N SER A 187 -28.77 -9.62 -4.56
CA SER A 187 -27.36 -9.19 -4.59
C SER A 187 -27.04 -8.18 -3.49
N VAL A 188 -27.92 -7.20 -3.26
CA VAL A 188 -27.72 -6.20 -2.19
C VAL A 188 -27.73 -6.86 -0.81
N VAL A 189 -28.70 -7.73 -0.53
CA VAL A 189 -28.77 -8.46 0.75
C VAL A 189 -27.52 -9.32 0.95
N LEU A 190 -27.06 -10.02 -0.09
CA LEU A 190 -25.87 -10.85 -0.02
C LEU A 190 -24.60 -10.01 0.25
N LYS A 191 -24.42 -8.88 -0.43
CA LYS A 191 -23.28 -7.98 -0.21
C LYS A 191 -23.20 -7.46 1.22
N VAL A 192 -24.34 -7.06 1.80
CA VAL A 192 -24.40 -6.60 3.20
C VAL A 192 -24.04 -7.73 4.18
N ARG A 193 -24.55 -8.95 3.94
CA ARG A 193 -24.20 -10.13 4.75
C ARG A 193 -22.71 -10.47 4.65
N LEU A 194 -22.14 -10.42 3.44
CA LEU A 194 -20.72 -10.67 3.21
C LEU A 194 -19.83 -9.60 3.87
N LEU A 195 -20.26 -8.34 3.87
CA LEU A 195 -19.57 -7.28 4.63
C LEU A 195 -19.58 -7.56 6.13
N GLY A 196 -20.73 -7.97 6.69
CA GLY A 196 -20.81 -8.37 8.09
C GLY A 196 -19.87 -9.53 8.42
N LEU A 197 -19.85 -10.56 7.58
CA LEU A 197 -18.96 -11.71 7.71
C LEU A 197 -17.48 -11.31 7.61
N HIS A 198 -17.13 -10.43 6.66
CA HIS A 198 -15.77 -9.88 6.52
C HIS A 198 -15.31 -9.17 7.79
N LEU A 199 -16.15 -8.33 8.40
CA LEU A 199 -15.82 -7.62 9.64
C LEU A 199 -15.61 -8.58 10.82
N ILE A 200 -16.40 -9.66 10.90
CA ILE A 200 -16.23 -10.71 11.92
C ILE A 200 -14.87 -11.40 11.75
N PHE A 201 -14.54 -11.85 10.53
CA PHE A 201 -13.26 -12.49 10.25
C PHE A 201 -12.08 -11.54 10.47
N LEU A 202 -12.22 -10.27 10.09
CA LEU A 202 -11.20 -9.27 10.32
C LEU A 202 -10.93 -9.06 11.81
N THR A 203 -11.99 -8.98 12.61
CA THR A 203 -11.87 -8.86 14.08
C THR A 203 -11.19 -10.08 14.68
N ALA A 204 -11.59 -11.29 14.25
CA ALA A 204 -10.95 -12.52 14.68
C ALA A 204 -9.45 -12.55 14.29
N ALA A 205 -9.11 -12.16 13.07
CA ALA A 205 -7.73 -12.09 12.60
C ALA A 205 -6.88 -11.10 13.43
N MET A 206 -7.41 -9.91 13.74
CA MET A 206 -6.73 -8.94 14.62
C MET A 206 -6.52 -9.51 16.03
N TYR A 207 -7.51 -10.20 16.58
CA TYR A 207 -7.41 -10.86 17.88
C TYR A 207 -6.30 -11.93 17.90
N PHE A 208 -6.27 -12.81 16.89
CA PHE A 208 -5.23 -13.83 16.79
C PHE A 208 -3.84 -13.24 16.53
N TYR A 209 -3.73 -12.18 15.72
CA TYR A 209 -2.47 -11.45 15.52
C TYR A 209 -1.96 -10.83 16.83
N TYR A 210 -2.84 -10.20 17.60
CA TYR A 210 -2.50 -9.68 18.92
C TYR A 210 -2.02 -10.80 19.85
N ARG A 211 -2.77 -11.90 19.94
CA ARG A 211 -2.43 -13.04 20.79
C ARG A 211 -1.08 -13.64 20.39
N HIS A 212 -0.85 -13.84 19.09
CA HIS A 212 0.41 -14.35 18.56
C HIS A 212 1.57 -13.50 19.05
N ASN A 213 1.51 -12.17 18.86
CA ASN A 213 2.59 -11.26 19.23
C ASN A 213 2.78 -11.08 20.75
N GLN A 214 1.74 -11.31 21.56
CA GLN A 214 1.83 -11.16 23.02
C GLN A 214 2.32 -12.43 23.71
N TYR A 215 1.85 -13.60 23.29
CA TYR A 215 2.05 -14.85 24.00
C TYR A 215 3.06 -15.79 23.33
N CYS A 216 3.47 -15.52 22.08
CA CYS A 216 4.36 -16.38 21.30
C CYS A 216 3.99 -17.87 21.36
N GLU A 217 2.69 -18.16 21.29
CA GLU A 217 2.17 -19.52 21.29
C GLU A 217 2.61 -20.23 19.99
N ASN A 218 3.23 -21.41 20.10
CA ASN A 218 3.55 -22.23 18.94
C ASN A 218 2.27 -22.87 18.39
N GLY A 219 1.95 -22.56 17.13
CA GLY A 219 0.86 -23.16 16.37
C GLY A 219 1.26 -24.39 15.57
N GLY A 220 2.50 -24.88 15.62
CA GLY A 220 2.96 -26.05 14.86
C GLY A 220 3.96 -26.87 15.67
N ARG A 221 3.97 -28.20 15.48
CA ARG A 221 4.57 -29.23 16.37
C ARG A 221 5.77 -28.76 17.21
N PRO A 222 5.72 -28.90 18.54
CA PRO A 222 6.91 -29.20 19.32
C PRO A 222 7.20 -30.69 19.16
N HIS A 223 8.39 -31.06 18.70
CA HIS A 223 8.89 -32.41 18.91
C HIS A 223 10.35 -32.32 19.27
N ASN A 224 10.63 -32.49 20.56
CA ASN A 224 11.86 -32.98 21.18
C ASN A 224 13.09 -33.10 20.27
N ASP A 225 13.61 -31.98 19.78
CA ASP A 225 15.00 -31.88 19.42
C ASP A 225 15.64 -31.04 20.52
N GLU A 226 16.28 -31.73 21.45
CA GLU A 226 17.25 -31.21 22.42
C GLU A 226 18.50 -30.64 21.75
N ASN A 227 18.35 -30.14 20.53
CA ASN A 227 19.33 -29.39 19.79
C ASN A 227 18.70 -28.02 19.57
N HIS A 228 19.20 -27.03 20.30
CA HIS A 228 19.18 -25.64 19.90
C HIS A 228 19.78 -25.57 18.48
N VAL A 229 19.00 -25.89 17.45
CA VAL A 229 19.38 -25.65 16.07
C VAL A 229 19.23 -24.15 15.91
N ASP A 230 20.31 -23.44 16.23
CA ASP A 230 20.53 -22.07 15.83
C ASP A 230 20.09 -21.95 14.37
N PHE A 231 18.95 -21.30 14.17
CA PHE A 231 18.57 -20.81 12.86
C PHE A 231 19.62 -19.77 12.48
N LYS A 232 20.70 -20.21 11.84
CA LYS A 232 21.59 -19.31 11.10
C LYS A 232 20.86 -19.01 9.80
N PRO A 233 20.35 -17.77 9.62
CA PRO A 233 19.79 -17.38 8.34
C PRO A 233 20.84 -17.67 7.26
N THR A 234 20.46 -18.42 6.23
CA THR A 234 21.29 -18.59 5.04
C THR A 234 21.67 -17.19 4.55
N LYS A 235 22.92 -17.00 4.11
CA LYS A 235 23.52 -15.70 3.75
C LYS A 235 22.77 -14.87 2.69
N ASN A 236 21.63 -15.36 2.18
CA ASN A 236 20.74 -14.66 1.26
C ASN A 236 19.48 -14.08 1.95
N MET A 237 19.31 -14.29 3.26
CA MET A 237 18.35 -13.55 4.08
C MET A 237 19.00 -12.21 4.44
N GLY A 238 18.85 -11.24 3.54
CA GLY A 238 19.28 -9.86 3.72
C GLY A 238 18.49 -9.12 4.79
N TYR A 239 18.40 -9.67 6.00
CA TYR A 239 18.06 -8.88 7.17
C TYR A 239 19.31 -8.06 7.50
N ASN A 240 19.34 -6.82 7.04
CA ASN A 240 20.36 -5.87 7.42
C ASN A 240 20.31 -5.74 8.94
N LYS A 241 21.27 -6.36 9.64
CA LYS A 241 21.45 -6.26 11.09
C LYS A 241 21.88 -4.84 11.44
N LYS A 242 21.03 -3.85 11.15
CA LYS A 242 21.11 -2.53 11.74
C LYS A 242 20.74 -2.73 13.20
N LYS A 243 21.79 -2.80 14.02
CA LYS A 243 21.79 -2.61 15.47
C LYS A 243 20.59 -1.76 15.86
N THR A 244 19.61 -2.35 16.55
CA THR A 244 18.38 -1.69 16.98
C THR A 244 18.74 -0.57 17.94
N GLU A 245 18.92 0.64 17.40
CA GLU A 245 19.12 1.85 18.19
C GLU A 245 17.85 2.10 19.00
N THR A 246 18.04 2.26 20.31
CA THR A 246 16.97 2.67 21.21
C THR A 246 16.48 4.08 20.83
N TRP A 247 15.22 4.39 21.12
CA TRP A 247 14.63 5.71 20.83
C TRP A 247 15.46 6.88 21.40
N SER A 248 16.16 6.65 22.51
CA SER A 248 17.08 7.62 23.13
C SER A 248 18.37 7.83 22.30
N GLU A 249 18.88 6.80 21.63
CA GLU A 249 20.03 6.86 20.73
C GLU A 249 19.68 7.55 19.41
N ILE A 250 18.51 7.27 18.83
CA ILE A 250 18.01 7.98 17.64
C ILE A 250 17.85 9.48 17.93
N LYS A 251 17.34 9.83 19.12
CA LYS A 251 17.18 11.23 19.54
C LYS A 251 18.54 11.91 19.76
N ARG A 252 19.54 11.20 20.30
CA ARG A 252 20.91 11.70 20.43
C ARG A 252 21.59 11.89 19.07
N ARG A 253 21.44 10.96 18.13
CA ARG A 253 22.01 11.05 16.78
C ARG A 253 21.41 12.24 16.02
N LYS A 254 20.07 12.37 15.96
CA LYS A 254 19.43 13.53 15.31
C LYS A 254 19.85 14.87 15.90
N ARG A 255 20.08 14.93 17.23
CA ARG A 255 20.57 16.14 17.91
C ARG A 255 22.06 16.39 17.67
N SER A 256 22.84 15.35 17.33
CA SER A 256 24.23 15.48 16.88
C SER A 256 24.31 15.97 15.44
N ASP A 257 23.51 15.38 14.54
CA ASP A 257 23.46 15.74 13.12
C ASP A 257 22.98 17.19 12.91
N CYS A 258 21.98 17.62 13.69
CA CYS A 258 21.55 19.02 13.68
C CYS A 258 22.65 19.98 14.16
N ARG A 259 23.52 19.54 15.10
CA ARG A 259 24.66 20.34 15.58
C ARG A 259 25.85 20.33 14.64
N SER A 260 26.06 19.27 13.87
CA SER A 260 27.08 19.26 12.81
C SER A 260 26.65 20.14 11.64
N GLN A 261 25.38 20.04 11.21
CA GLN A 261 24.83 20.90 10.16
C GLN A 261 24.88 22.39 10.54
N CYS A 262 24.58 22.74 11.79
CA CYS A 262 24.68 24.13 12.24
C CYS A 262 26.13 24.65 12.20
N ARG A 263 27.11 23.83 12.60
CA ARG A 263 28.54 24.19 12.54
C ARG A 263 29.06 24.31 11.11
N GLU A 264 28.64 23.42 10.23
CA GLU A 264 29.01 23.46 8.81
C GLU A 264 28.45 24.72 8.13
N GLN A 265 27.23 25.12 8.48
CA GLN A 265 26.63 26.36 8.01
C GLN A 265 27.35 27.61 8.53
N GLU A 266 27.81 27.59 9.79
CA GLU A 266 28.55 28.69 10.41
C GLU A 266 29.96 28.84 9.81
N GLU A 267 30.63 27.73 9.50
CA GLU A 267 31.91 27.72 8.80
C GLU A 267 31.77 28.24 7.36
N LEU A 268 30.71 27.84 6.64
CA LEU A 268 30.42 28.33 5.29
C LEU A 268 30.13 29.84 5.31
N ASN A 269 29.35 30.32 6.27
CA ASN A 269 29.08 31.75 6.43
C ASN A 269 30.35 32.55 6.74
N THR A 270 31.29 31.99 7.51
CA THR A 270 32.56 32.64 7.83
C THR A 270 33.44 32.74 6.59
N LYS A 271 33.59 31.65 5.84
CA LYS A 271 34.32 31.62 4.55
C LYS A 271 33.73 32.58 3.52
N THR A 272 32.40 32.71 3.51
CA THR A 272 31.70 33.63 2.59
C THR A 272 31.98 35.09 2.95
N LYS A 273 32.06 35.41 4.25
CA LYS A 273 32.44 36.77 4.71
C LYS A 273 33.88 37.11 4.37
N GLU A 274 34.82 36.19 4.61
CA GLU A 274 36.24 36.38 4.26
C GLU A 274 36.43 36.57 2.74
N ALA A 275 35.70 35.80 1.93
CA ALA A 275 35.71 35.96 0.48
C ALA A 275 35.13 37.31 0.04
N ALA A 276 34.05 37.78 0.68
CA ALA A 276 33.46 39.08 0.38
C ALA A 276 34.39 40.25 0.75
N GLU A 277 35.07 40.18 1.90
CA GLU A 277 36.08 41.18 2.29
C GLU A 277 37.26 41.21 1.34
N THR A 278 37.72 40.04 0.87
CA THR A 278 38.80 39.93 -0.11
C THR A 278 38.41 40.57 -1.45
N LEU A 279 37.17 40.35 -1.91
CA LEU A 279 36.67 40.96 -3.16
C LEU A 279 36.52 42.47 -3.04
N LEU A 280 36.07 42.99 -1.89
CA LEU A 280 35.99 44.43 -1.66
C LEU A 280 37.38 45.08 -1.67
N ASN A 281 38.38 44.44 -1.07
CA ASN A 281 39.76 44.92 -1.10
C ASN A 281 40.33 44.93 -2.53
N LEU A 282 40.08 43.89 -3.33
CA LEU A 282 40.50 43.85 -4.73
C LEU A 282 39.83 44.94 -5.57
N SER A 283 38.52 45.17 -5.40
CA SER A 283 37.83 46.25 -6.12
C SER A 283 38.32 47.65 -5.74
N SER A 284 38.79 47.82 -4.50
CA SER A 284 39.36 49.09 -4.03
C SER A 284 40.74 49.33 -4.65
N ILE A 285 41.55 48.28 -4.80
CA ILE A 285 42.86 48.33 -5.47
C ILE A 285 42.69 48.63 -6.97
N GLU A 286 41.74 47.99 -7.65
CA GLU A 286 41.44 48.27 -9.07
C GLU A 286 40.97 49.73 -9.28
N ALA A 287 40.21 50.28 -8.34
CA ALA A 287 39.79 51.67 -8.37
C ALA A 287 40.98 52.64 -8.18
N GLU A 288 41.92 52.34 -7.28
CA GLU A 288 43.15 53.13 -7.11
C GLU A 288 44.08 53.08 -8.34
N GLU A 289 44.25 51.90 -8.96
CA GLU A 289 45.04 51.76 -10.19
C GLU A 289 44.42 52.54 -11.36
N SER A 290 43.09 52.55 -11.48
CA SER A 290 42.39 53.34 -12.51
C SER A 290 42.59 54.85 -12.34
N ASN A 291 42.57 55.35 -11.10
CA ASN A 291 42.80 56.77 -10.80
C ASN A 291 44.27 57.16 -11.04
N ALA A 292 45.23 56.30 -10.68
CA ALA A 292 46.66 56.53 -10.93
C ALA A 292 47.03 56.50 -12.42
N ALA A 293 46.30 55.77 -13.26
CA ALA A 293 46.49 55.76 -14.71
C ALA A 293 45.98 57.05 -15.39
N THR A 294 45.03 57.75 -14.76
CA THR A 294 44.44 58.98 -15.28
C THR A 294 45.32 60.21 -14.97
N ASP A 295 46.14 60.15 -13.92
CA ASP A 295 47.04 61.24 -13.48
C ASP A 295 48.40 61.27 -14.21
N LYS A 296 48.70 60.26 -15.06
CA LYS A 296 49.90 60.22 -15.94
C LYS A 296 49.61 60.61 -17.39
N GLY A 297 48.42 61.11 -17.67
CA GLY A 297 47.96 61.54 -18.98
C GLY A 297 47.65 63.03 -19.03
N ASP A 298 48.60 63.88 -18.61
CA ASP A 298 48.70 65.31 -18.92
C ASP A 298 50.16 65.66 -19.28
#